data_AF-A0A945SGB2-F1
#
_entry.id   AF-A0A945SGB2-F1
#
_cell.length_a   1.000
_cell.length_b   1.000
_cell.length_c   1.000
_cell.angle_alpha   90.00
_cell.angle_beta   90.00
_cell.angle_gamma   90.00
#
_symmetry.space_group_name_H-M   'P 1'
#
loop_
_entity.id
_entity.type
_entity.pdbx_description
1 polymer ?
#
loop_
_entity_poly.entity_id
_entity_poly.type
_entity_poly.pdbx_seq_one_letter_code
_entity_poly.pdbx_strand_id
1 'polypeptide(L)'
;MDASPAANPGERGDNDLAIELDRATEASGTYPIVLVSYLIGCNDYADDSVVDLVKGYVSYVVSEEGQLAAQANAGNAPISADSRAKAEAILASIK
;
A
#
# COMPACT_ATOMS: atom_id res chain seq x y z
N MET A 1 10.85 6.12 6.45
CA MET A 1 11.19 5.05 5.47
C MET A 1 10.48 3.79 5.92
N ASP A 2 10.05 2.94 5.00
CA ASP A 2 9.36 1.71 5.36
C ASP A 2 10.39 0.73 5.95
N ALA A 3 10.24 0.41 7.24
CA ALA A 3 11.22 -0.41 7.97
C ALA A 3 11.07 -1.91 7.68
N SER A 4 9.87 -2.34 7.32
CA SER A 4 9.53 -3.74 7.10
C SER A 4 9.92 -4.18 5.69
N PRO A 5 10.68 -5.29 5.53
CA PRO A 5 11.03 -5.83 4.22
C PRO A 5 9.81 -6.46 3.53
N ALA A 6 9.94 -6.79 2.23
CA ALA A 6 8.94 -7.55 1.51
C ALA A 6 8.77 -8.96 2.11
N ALA A 7 7.53 -9.44 2.19
CA ALA A 7 7.22 -10.79 2.67
C ALA A 7 7.57 -11.85 1.63
N ASN A 8 8.26 -12.92 2.02
CA ASN A 8 8.64 -14.06 1.15
C ASN A 8 9.19 -13.64 -0.24
N PRO A 9 10.32 -12.92 -0.30
CA PRO A 9 10.86 -12.41 -1.55
C PRO A 9 11.14 -13.53 -2.56
N GLY A 10 10.67 -13.37 -3.81
CA GLY A 10 10.84 -14.36 -4.89
C GLY A 10 9.78 -15.46 -4.91
N GLU A 11 8.88 -15.51 -3.93
CA GLU A 11 7.76 -16.46 -3.89
C GLU A 11 6.40 -15.81 -4.21
N ARG A 12 6.36 -14.48 -4.24
CA ARG A 12 5.16 -13.68 -4.54
C ARG A 12 5.20 -13.14 -5.97
N GLY A 13 4.03 -12.83 -6.51
CA GLY A 13 3.92 -12.20 -7.82
C GLY A 13 4.43 -10.76 -7.81
N ASP A 14 4.86 -10.27 -8.98
CA ASP A 14 5.50 -8.94 -9.12
C ASP A 14 4.63 -7.76 -8.63
N ASN A 15 3.30 -7.96 -8.57
CA ASN A 15 2.33 -6.95 -8.12
C ASN A 15 1.94 -7.09 -6.63
N ASP A 16 2.56 -8.00 -5.88
CA ASP A 16 2.30 -8.19 -4.45
C ASP A 16 3.27 -7.34 -3.61
N LEU A 17 2.72 -6.42 -2.84
CA LEU A 17 3.45 -5.51 -1.95
C LEU A 17 3.36 -5.91 -0.47
N ALA A 18 3.02 -7.16 -0.16
CA ALA A 18 3.01 -7.65 1.21
C ALA A 18 4.38 -7.49 1.88
N ILE A 19 4.36 -7.09 3.15
CA ILE A 19 5.56 -6.88 3.97
C ILE A 19 5.62 -7.90 5.11
N GLU A 20 6.83 -8.29 5.50
CA GLU A 20 7.09 -8.97 6.76
C GLU A 20 7.25 -7.89 7.82
N LEU A 21 6.25 -7.73 8.69
CA LEU A 21 6.21 -6.64 9.65
C LEU A 21 7.37 -6.75 10.64
N ASP A 22 8.25 -5.74 10.61
CA ASP A 22 9.32 -5.60 11.59
C ASP A 22 8.74 -5.14 12.93
N ARG A 23 8.97 -5.95 13.97
CA ARG A 23 8.50 -5.73 15.35
C ARG A 23 9.63 -5.40 16.32
N ALA A 24 10.87 -5.26 15.84
CA ALA A 24 12.07 -5.22 16.67
C ALA A 24 12.54 -3.80 17.04
N THR A 25 11.80 -2.75 16.67
CA THR A 25 12.20 -1.37 16.97
C THR A 25 12.16 -1.07 18.48
N GLU A 26 13.26 -0.51 18.99
CA GLU A 26 13.40 -0.03 20.37
C GLU A 26 13.29 1.51 20.46
N ALA A 27 12.91 2.17 19.35
CA ALA A 27 12.81 3.62 19.31
C ALA A 27 11.75 4.14 20.30
N SER A 28 12.16 5.05 21.18
CA SER A 28 11.27 5.68 22.17
C SER A 28 10.04 6.30 21.50
N GLY A 29 8.86 6.05 22.07
CA GLY A 29 7.58 6.52 21.55
C GLY A 29 6.93 5.58 20.53
N THR A 30 7.57 4.46 20.18
CA THR A 30 6.96 3.46 19.28
C THR A 30 5.98 2.58 20.03
N TYR A 31 4.78 2.40 19.47
CA TYR A 31 3.78 1.46 19.98
C TYR A 31 3.91 0.10 19.27
N PRO A 32 4.03 -1.03 20.01
CA PRO A 32 4.38 -2.33 19.42
C PRO A 32 3.23 -3.03 18.69
N ILE A 33 2.00 -2.51 18.80
CA ILE A 33 0.83 -3.06 18.11
C ILE A 33 0.61 -2.26 16.83
N VAL A 34 0.87 -2.92 15.70
CA VAL A 34 0.68 -2.36 14.35
C VAL A 34 -0.34 -3.21 13.61
N LEU A 35 -1.28 -2.55 12.94
CA LEU A 35 -2.19 -3.15 11.98
C LEU A 35 -1.80 -2.68 10.58
N VAL A 36 -1.56 -3.63 9.68
CA VAL A 36 -1.30 -3.36 8.26
C VAL A 36 -2.57 -3.67 7.47
N SER A 37 -3.05 -2.69 6.72
CA SER A 37 -4.19 -2.84 5.82
C SER A 37 -3.71 -2.93 4.39
N TYR A 38 -4.22 -3.91 3.65
CA TYR A 38 -3.92 -4.11 2.23
C TYR A 38 -5.16 -3.86 1.38
N LEU A 39 -4.96 -3.27 0.20
CA LEU A 39 -5.94 -3.28 -0.87
C LEU A 39 -5.58 -4.41 -1.83
N ILE A 40 -6.55 -5.25 -2.15
CA ILE A 40 -6.38 -6.38 -3.07
C ILE A 40 -7.39 -6.21 -4.21
N GLY A 41 -6.88 -6.26 -5.44
CA GLY A 41 -7.65 -6.12 -6.67
C GLY A 41 -7.27 -7.16 -7.72
N CYS A 42 -7.97 -7.14 -8.85
CA CYS A 42 -7.62 -7.97 -10.00
C CYS A 42 -6.63 -7.22 -10.90
N ASN A 43 -5.75 -7.95 -11.58
CA ASN A 43 -4.90 -7.37 -12.62
C ASN A 43 -5.67 -7.13 -13.93
N ASP A 44 -6.72 -7.90 -14.15
CA ASP A 44 -7.55 -7.91 -15.35
C ASP A 44 -9.01 -8.03 -14.92
N TYR A 45 -9.83 -7.06 -15.31
CA TYR A 45 -11.26 -7.01 -15.02
C TYR A 45 -12.07 -7.32 -16.28
N ALA A 46 -13.15 -8.09 -16.12
CA ALA A 46 -14.02 -8.43 -17.25
C ALA A 46 -14.84 -7.24 -17.79
N ASP A 47 -14.96 -6.16 -17.02
CA ASP A 47 -15.71 -4.95 -17.37
C ASP A 47 -14.79 -3.74 -17.23
N ASP A 48 -14.45 -3.13 -18.37
CA ASP A 48 -13.59 -1.96 -18.46
C ASP A 48 -14.09 -0.78 -17.61
N SER A 49 -15.39 -0.67 -17.36
CA SER A 49 -15.95 0.40 -16.51
C SER A 49 -15.53 0.28 -15.05
N VAL A 50 -15.17 -0.93 -14.60
CA VAL A 50 -14.65 -1.18 -13.25
C VAL A 50 -13.20 -0.76 -13.14
N VAL A 51 -12.43 -0.82 -14.23
CA VAL A 51 -11.01 -0.47 -14.27
C VAL A 51 -10.80 0.98 -13.88
N ASP A 52 -11.57 1.89 -14.47
CA ASP A 52 -11.49 3.32 -14.16
C ASP A 52 -11.87 3.61 -12.70
N LEU A 53 -12.87 2.92 -12.16
CA LEU A 53 -13.28 3.05 -10.77
C LEU A 53 -12.17 2.57 -9.81
N VAL A 54 -11.59 1.40 -10.08
CA VAL A 54 -10.51 0.83 -9.27
C VAL A 54 -9.28 1.72 -9.33
N LYS A 55 -8.86 2.13 -10.53
CA LYS A 55 -7.73 3.05 -10.69
C LYS A 55 -7.99 4.37 -9.98
N GLY A 56 -9.17 4.97 -10.12
CA GLY A 56 -9.52 6.22 -9.44
C GLY A 56 -9.46 6.10 -7.91
N TYR A 57 -10.12 5.09 -7.34
CA TYR A 57 -10.15 4.88 -5.90
C TYR A 57 -8.76 4.61 -5.32
N VAL A 58 -8.06 3.62 -5.88
CA VAL A 58 -6.76 3.21 -5.32
C VAL A 58 -5.70 4.29 -5.55
N SER A 59 -5.72 4.99 -6.69
CA SER A 59 -4.81 6.13 -6.92
C SER A 59 -4.99 7.22 -5.88
N TYR A 60 -6.23 7.54 -5.50
CA TYR A 60 -6.47 8.49 -4.42
C TYR A 60 -5.94 7.96 -3.09
N VAL A 61 -6.25 6.71 -2.72
CA VAL A 61 -5.80 6.12 -1.45
C VAL A 61 -4.27 6.12 -1.33
N VAL A 62 -3.55 5.79 -2.41
CA VAL A 62 -2.08 5.76 -2.37
C VAL A 62 -1.45 7.14 -2.49
N SER A 63 -2.14 8.14 -3.02
CA SER A 63 -1.62 9.51 -3.20
C SER A 63 -1.15 10.14 -1.88
N GLU A 64 -0.28 11.15 -1.97
CA GLU A 64 0.14 11.94 -0.80
C GLU A 64 -1.06 12.58 -0.11
N GLU A 65 -2.02 13.12 -0.86
CA GLU A 65 -3.24 13.71 -0.33
C GLU A 65 -4.07 12.67 0.46
N GLY A 66 -4.32 11.49 -0.13
CA GLY A 66 -5.09 10.43 0.52
C GLY A 66 -4.42 9.90 1.78
N GLN A 67 -3.09 9.76 1.77
CA GLN A 67 -2.31 9.34 2.94
C GLN A 67 -2.36 10.39 4.07
N LEU A 68 -2.25 11.69 3.74
CA LEU A 68 -2.39 12.77 4.72
C LEU A 68 -3.81 12.87 5.28
N ALA A 69 -4.83 12.70 4.43
CA ALA A 69 -6.22 12.65 4.88
C ALA A 69 -6.45 11.47 5.83
N ALA A 70 -5.90 10.30 5.53
CA ALA A 70 -6.01 9.12 6.38
C ALA A 70 -5.28 9.31 7.73
N GLN A 71 -4.11 9.96 7.71
CA GLN A 71 -3.40 10.33 8.94
C GLN A 71 -4.23 11.30 9.79
N ALA A 72 -4.77 12.37 9.19
CA ALA A 72 -5.50 13.40 9.91
C ALA A 72 -6.81 12.88 10.54
N ASN A 73 -7.51 11.98 9.85
CA ASN A 73 -8.83 11.51 10.28
C ASN A 73 -8.82 10.22 11.09
N ALA A 74 -7.83 9.33 10.87
CA ALA A 74 -7.78 8.01 11.49
C ALA A 74 -6.47 7.72 12.23
N GLY A 75 -5.50 8.64 12.21
CA GLY A 75 -4.20 8.44 12.86
C GLY A 75 -3.29 7.45 12.12
N ASN A 76 -3.56 7.18 10.84
CA ASN A 76 -2.74 6.27 10.05
C ASN A 76 -1.30 6.79 9.90
N ALA A 77 -0.34 5.86 9.94
CA ALA A 77 1.03 6.14 9.51
C ALA A 77 1.09 6.15 7.97
N PRO A 78 1.52 7.25 7.33
CA PRO A 78 1.64 7.32 5.88
C PRO A 78 2.68 6.34 5.33
N ILE A 79 2.38 5.71 4.20
CA ILE A 79 3.37 4.93 3.46
C ILE A 79 4.43 5.83 2.80
N SER A 80 5.64 5.29 2.59
CA SER A 80 6.72 6.05 1.94
C SER A 80 6.44 6.38 0.47
N ALA A 81 7.18 7.36 -0.07
CA ALA A 81 7.10 7.71 -1.48
C ALA A 81 7.45 6.54 -2.41
N ASP A 82 8.42 5.70 -2.03
CA ASP A 82 8.81 4.52 -2.80
C ASP A 82 7.67 3.49 -2.86
N SER A 83 6.96 3.27 -1.74
CA SER A 83 5.80 2.39 -1.71
C SER A 83 4.63 2.94 -2.52
N ARG A 84 4.40 4.26 -2.50
CA ARG A 84 3.42 4.90 -3.40
C ARG A 84 3.77 4.67 -4.87
N ALA A 85 5.02 4.92 -5.25
CA ALA A 85 5.48 4.75 -6.64
C ALA A 85 5.31 3.31 -7.14
N LYS A 86 5.60 2.30 -6.30
CA LYS A 86 5.36 0.89 -6.62
C LYS A 86 3.86 0.60 -6.84
N ALA A 87 3.01 1.11 -5.95
CA ALA A 87 1.57 0.93 -6.08
C ALA A 87 1.01 1.61 -7.35
N GLU A 88 1.46 2.83 -7.66
CA GLU A 88 1.10 3.54 -8.89
C GLU A 88 1.52 2.79 -10.16
N ALA A 89 2.72 2.20 -10.16
CA ALA A 89 3.18 1.38 -11.27
C ALA A 89 2.31 0.12 -11.49
N ILE A 90 1.88 -0.53 -10.41
CA ILE A 90 0.95 -1.66 -10.46
C ILE A 90 -0.40 -1.20 -11.02
N LEU A 91 -0.95 -0.08 -10.51
CA LEU A 91 -2.22 0.47 -10.99
C LEU A 91 -2.19 0.80 -12.48
N ALA A 92 -1.08 1.34 -12.99
CA ALA A 92 -0.92 1.62 -14.41
C ALA A 92 -1.00 0.36 -15.29
N SER A 93 -0.65 -0.82 -14.74
CA SER A 93 -0.68 -2.10 -15.45
C SER A 93 -2.04 -2.80 -15.46
N ILE A 94 -2.98 -2.38 -14.60
CA ILE A 94 -4.33 -2.98 -14.50
C ILE A 94 -5.09 -2.74 -15.79
N LYS A 95 -5.80 -3.78 -16.24
CA LYS A 95 -6.65 -3.78 -17.43
C LYS A 95 -8.07 -4.19 -17.10
#